data_AF-A0A4R7SYI2-F1
#
_entry.id   AF-A0A4R7SYI2-F1
#
_cell.length_a   1.000
_cell.length_b   1.000
_cell.length_c   1.000
_cell.angle_alpha   90.00
_cell.angle_beta   90.00
_cell.angle_gamma   90.00
#
_symmetry.space_group_name_H-M   'P 1'
#
loop_
_entity.id
_entity.type
_entity.pdbx_description
1 polymer ?
#
loop_
_entity_poly.entity_id
_entity_poly.type
_entity_poly.pdbx_seq_one_letter_code
_entity_poly.pdbx_strand_id
1 'polypeptide(L)'
;MADEVTLEIEIDTTDEATVRAIEQALAEVEPQRWDQTREVVTILTIAASAVALVNALLDLKKRLSKPDTPAPTIVIKNLNRLELNMSEATPETLRELLEDSTS
;
A
#
# COMPACT_ATOMS: atom_id res chain seq x y z
N MET A 1 -19.07 11.63 9.66
CA MET A 1 -18.06 11.82 8.61
C MET A 1 -17.47 10.45 8.35
N ALA A 2 -17.32 10.04 7.09
CA ALA A 2 -16.60 8.80 6.80
C ALA A 2 -15.15 9.03 7.20
N ASP A 3 -14.58 8.09 7.94
CA ASP A 3 -13.20 8.15 8.38
C ASP A 3 -12.33 7.81 7.17
N GLU A 4 -11.99 8.84 6.39
CA GLU A 4 -11.15 8.70 5.20
C GLU A 4 -9.71 8.47 5.63
N VAL A 5 -9.17 7.30 5.28
CA VAL A 5 -7.80 6.93 5.64
C VAL A 5 -6.91 7.05 4.42
N THR A 6 -5.82 7.79 4.57
CA THR A 6 -4.82 7.99 3.53
C THR A 6 -3.53 7.27 3.91
N LEU A 7 -3.00 6.47 2.99
CA LEU A 7 -1.69 5.83 3.12
C LEU A 7 -0.81 6.16 1.92
N GLU A 8 0.48 6.25 2.18
CA GLU A 8 1.52 6.26 1.16
C GLU A 8 2.09 4.85 1.01
N ILE A 9 2.25 4.38 -0.21
CA ILE A 9 2.80 3.07 -0.54
C ILE A 9 3.98 3.30 -1.46
N GLU A 10 5.18 3.11 -0.93
CA GLU A 10 6.42 3.15 -1.71
C GLU A 10 6.72 1.75 -2.23
N ILE A 11 7.03 1.66 -3.53
CA ILE A 11 7.31 0.43 -4.24
C ILE A 11 8.68 0.61 -4.89
N ASP A 12 9.67 -0.12 -4.38
CA ASP A 12 11.02 -0.15 -4.94
C ASP A 12 11.02 -1.10 -6.15
N THR A 13 10.65 -0.57 -7.32
CA THR A 13 10.65 -1.30 -8.58
C THR A 13 10.70 -0.37 -9.78
N THR A 14 11.36 -0.84 -10.85
CA THR A 14 11.34 -0.21 -12.18
C THR A 14 10.39 -0.93 -13.15
N ASP A 15 9.70 -1.99 -12.69
CA ASP A 15 8.79 -2.79 -13.51
C ASP A 15 7.37 -2.20 -13.54
N GLU A 16 7.02 -1.56 -14.65
CA GLU A 16 5.69 -0.95 -14.84
C GLU A 16 4.54 -1.97 -14.80
N ALA A 17 4.79 -3.25 -15.12
CA ALA A 17 3.76 -4.28 -15.03
C ALA A 17 3.38 -4.57 -13.57
N THR A 18 4.38 -4.61 -12.69
CA THR A 18 4.22 -4.74 -11.23
C THR A 18 3.50 -3.53 -10.66
N VAL A 19 3.89 -2.32 -11.05
CA VAL A 19 3.21 -1.08 -10.64
C VAL A 19 1.73 -1.12 -11.02
N ARG A 20 1.42 -1.43 -12.28
CA ARG A 20 0.03 -1.55 -12.75
C ARG A 20 -0.76 -2.63 -12.02
N ALA A 21 -0.12 -3.77 -11.70
CA ALA A 21 -0.76 -4.83 -10.94
C ALA A 21 -1.11 -4.37 -9.50
N ILE A 22 -0.24 -3.55 -8.90
CA ILE A 22 -0.47 -2.93 -7.59
C ILE A 22 -1.62 -1.91 -7.69
N GLU A 23 -1.60 -1.02 -8.67
CA GLU A 23 -2.69 -0.05 -8.92
C GLU A 23 -4.04 -0.77 -9.12
N GLN A 24 -4.06 -1.86 -9.87
CA GLN A 24 -5.27 -2.67 -10.06
C GLN A 24 -5.74 -3.36 -8.79
N ALA A 25 -4.82 -3.84 -7.95
CA ALA A 25 -5.17 -4.46 -6.67
C ALA A 25 -5.72 -3.43 -5.67
N LEU A 26 -5.27 -2.18 -5.78
CA LEU A 26 -5.70 -1.06 -4.95
C LEU A 26 -6.85 -0.27 -5.56
N ALA A 27 -7.41 -0.67 -6.70
CA ALA A 27 -8.42 0.12 -7.43
C ALA A 27 -9.65 0.51 -6.59
N GLU A 28 -10.01 -0.31 -5.58
CA GLU A 28 -11.11 -0.03 -4.64
C GLU A 28 -10.80 1.10 -3.64
N VAL A 29 -9.53 1.46 -3.48
CA VAL A 29 -9.01 2.49 -2.57
C VAL A 29 -8.32 3.62 -3.34
N GLU A 30 -8.83 3.89 -4.53
CA GLU A 30 -8.53 5.04 -5.39
C GLU A 30 -7.03 5.42 -5.39
N PRO A 31 -6.16 4.55 -5.90
CA PRO A 31 -4.73 4.76 -5.85
C PRO A 31 -4.36 5.89 -6.83
N GLN A 32 -3.61 6.86 -6.33
CA GLN A 32 -3.01 7.94 -7.09
C GLN A 32 -1.50 7.76 -7.11
N ARG A 33 -0.96 7.45 -8.29
CA ARG A 33 0.47 7.42 -8.50
C ARG A 33 1.04 8.83 -8.41
N TRP A 34 2.11 9.00 -7.64
CA TRP A 34 2.93 10.20 -7.72
C TRP A 34 3.96 10.04 -8.84
N ASP A 35 3.92 10.96 -9.81
CA ASP A 35 4.96 11.09 -10.84
C ASP A 35 6.27 11.59 -10.19
N GLN A 36 7.04 10.68 -9.59
CA GLN A 36 8.43 10.94 -9.21
C GLN A 36 9.41 10.36 -10.24
N THR A 37 10.48 11.10 -10.50
CA THR A 37 11.50 10.81 -11.52
C THR A 37 12.61 9.87 -11.04
N ARG A 38 12.37 8.97 -10.08
CA ARG A 38 13.39 8.06 -9.53
C ARG A 38 12.95 6.60 -9.61
N GLU A 39 13.91 5.69 -9.43
CA GLU A 39 13.80 4.21 -9.45
C GLU A 39 12.78 3.62 -8.45
N VAL A 40 12.14 4.46 -7.63
CA VAL A 40 11.12 4.11 -6.63
C VAL A 40 9.79 4.72 -7.06
N VAL A 41 8.75 3.90 -7.13
CA VAL A 41 7.39 4.33 -7.48
C VAL A 41 6.57 4.49 -6.20
N THR A 42 6.05 5.68 -5.97
CA THR A 42 5.17 5.97 -4.83
C THR A 42 3.72 6.06 -5.29
N ILE A 43 2.83 5.34 -4.60
CA ILE A 43 1.39 5.36 -4.79
C ILE A 43 0.75 5.86 -3.50
N LEU A 44 -0.03 6.92 -3.60
CA LEU A 44 -0.92 7.36 -2.53
C LEU A 44 -2.24 6.61 -2.67
N THR A 45 -2.79 6.07 -1.60
CA THR A 45 -4.11 5.42 -1.65
C THR A 45 -5.02 6.03 -0.59
N ILE A 46 -6.27 6.28 -0.99
CA ILE A 46 -7.28 6.90 -0.15
C ILE A 46 -8.47 5.96 -0.07
N ALA A 47 -8.79 5.50 1.13
CA ALA A 47 -9.91 4.59 1.36
C ALA A 47 -10.96 5.25 2.24
N ALA A 48 -12.23 5.08 1.89
CA ALA A 48 -13.36 5.48 2.73
C ALA A 48 -13.46 4.69 4.06
N SER A 49 -12.68 3.61 4.21
CA SER A 49 -12.64 2.79 5.41
C SER A 49 -11.30 2.09 5.58
N ALA A 50 -10.75 2.14 6.79
CA ALA A 50 -9.58 1.36 7.21
C ALA A 50 -9.71 -0.13 6.87
N VAL A 51 -10.90 -0.72 7.02
CA VAL A 51 -11.13 -2.15 6.76
C VAL A 51 -10.95 -2.50 5.28
N ALA A 52 -11.46 -1.66 4.38
CA ALA A 52 -11.28 -1.85 2.94
C ALA A 52 -9.79 -1.80 2.56
N LEU A 53 -9.06 -0.87 3.18
CA LEU A 53 -7.64 -0.69 2.95
C LEU A 53 -6.80 -1.86 3.47
N VAL A 54 -7.05 -2.35 4.69
CA VAL A 54 -6.37 -3.56 5.21
C VAL A 54 -6.61 -4.75 4.28
N ASN A 55 -7.86 -4.96 3.84
CA ASN A 55 -8.17 -6.09 2.96
C ASN A 55 -7.45 -5.98 1.61
N ALA A 56 -7.42 -4.79 1.01
CA ALA A 56 -6.71 -4.54 -0.24
C ALA A 56 -5.20 -4.79 -0.11
N LEU A 57 -4.58 -4.33 0.97
CA LEU A 57 -3.14 -4.54 1.24
C LEU A 57 -2.80 -6.02 1.48
N LEU A 58 -3.67 -6.75 2.20
CA LEU A 58 -3.50 -8.19 2.42
C LEU A 58 -3.67 -8.99 1.11
N ASP A 59 -4.63 -8.62 0.26
CA ASP A 59 -4.79 -9.23 -1.06
C ASP A 59 -3.57 -8.96 -1.94
N LEU A 60 -3.07 -7.72 -1.92
CA LEU A 60 -1.86 -7.34 -2.62
C LEU A 60 -0.65 -8.17 -2.18
N LYS A 61 -0.43 -8.30 -0.87
CA LYS A 61 0.64 -9.15 -0.30
C LYS A 61 0.57 -10.59 -0.83
N LYS A 62 -0.63 -11.17 -0.87
CA LYS A 62 -0.84 -12.54 -1.40
C LYS A 62 -0.49 -12.64 -2.88
N ARG A 63 -0.84 -11.64 -3.69
CA ARG A 63 -0.52 -11.62 -5.13
C ARG A 63 0.98 -11.51 -5.38
N LEU A 64 1.68 -10.71 -4.58
CA LEU A 64 3.12 -10.47 -4.70
C LEU A 64 3.98 -11.58 -4.09
N SER A 65 3.44 -12.38 -3.16
CA SER A 65 4.14 -13.54 -2.58
C SER A 65 4.31 -14.71 -3.55
N LYS A 66 4.03 -14.54 -4.85
CA LYS A 66 4.19 -15.59 -5.84
C LYS A 66 5.69 -15.83 -6.11
N PRO A 67 6.14 -17.09 -6.08
CA PRO A 67 7.57 -17.44 -6.08
C PRO A 67 8.33 -17.19 -7.40
N ASP A 68 7.64 -16.71 -8.44
CA ASP A 68 8.19 -16.66 -9.81
C ASP A 68 8.95 -15.36 -10.14
N THR A 69 8.88 -14.34 -9.28
CA THR A 69 9.54 -13.05 -9.50
C THR A 69 10.18 -12.53 -8.21
N PRO A 70 11.34 -11.84 -8.29
CA PRO A 70 11.86 -11.11 -7.14
C PRO A 70 10.78 -10.13 -6.67
N ALA A 71 10.26 -10.34 -5.46
CA ALA A 71 9.19 -9.51 -4.94
C ALA A 71 9.72 -8.09 -4.75
N PRO A 72 9.03 -7.05 -5.26
CA PRO A 72 9.43 -5.67 -5.00
C PRO A 72 9.39 -5.41 -3.50
N THR A 73 10.29 -4.55 -3.03
CA THR A 73 10.20 -4.08 -1.64
C THR A 73 9.09 -3.04 -1.58
N ILE A 74 8.09 -3.28 -0.73
CA ILE A 74 6.96 -2.36 -0.55
C ILE A 74 6.95 -1.87 0.89
N VAL A 75 6.92 -0.55 1.05
CA VAL A 75 6.82 0.13 2.34
C VAL A 75 5.51 0.90 2.38
N ILE A 76 4.71 0.66 3.42
CA ILE A 76 3.44 1.35 3.65
C ILE A 76 3.69 2.38 4.74
N LYS A 77 3.32 3.63 4.51
CA LYS A 77 3.46 4.72 5.47
C LYS A 77 2.13 5.37 5.75
N ASN A 78 1.95 5.76 7.00
CA ASN A 78 0.83 6.59 7.39
C ASN A 78 1.22 8.06 7.55
N LEU A 79 0.22 8.90 7.83
CA LEU A 79 0.41 10.35 8.04
C LEU A 79 1.32 10.68 9.24
N ASN A 80 1.42 9.78 10.22
CA ASN A 80 2.28 9.91 11.39
C ASN A 80 3.72 9.43 11.17
N ARG A 81 4.09 9.12 9.92
CA ARG A 81 5.40 8.58 9.55
C ARG A 81 5.72 7.23 10.17
N LEU A 82 4.70 6.48 10.58
CA LEU A 82 4.89 5.06 10.87
C LEU A 82 5.05 4.34 9.53
N GLU A 83 6.07 3.49 9.46
CA GLU A 83 6.44 2.74 8.26
C GLU A 83 6.30 1.25 8.56
N LEU A 84 5.67 0.52 7.66
CA LEU A 84 5.47 -0.91 7.74
C LEU A 84 5.91 -1.56 6.43
N ASN A 85 6.85 -2.48 6.51
CA ASN A 85 7.21 -3.27 5.34
C ASN A 85 6.09 -4.27 5.03
N MET A 86 5.64 -4.33 3.77
CA MET A 86 4.58 -5.22 3.32
C MET A 86 4.90 -6.70 3.58
N SER A 87 6.18 -7.08 3.54
CA SER A 87 6.61 -8.45 3.85
C SER A 87 6.28 -8.84 5.30
N GLU A 88 6.36 -7.89 6.23
CA GLU A 88 6.09 -8.05 7.67
C GLU A 88 4.64 -7.70 8.04
N ALA A 89 3.88 -7.10 7.11
CA ALA A 89 2.51 -6.67 7.36
C ALA A 89 1.60 -7.85 7.76
N THR A 90 0.96 -7.74 8.92
CA THR A 90 -0.08 -8.64 9.41
C THR A 90 -1.40 -7.87 9.50
N PRO A 91 -2.55 -8.55 9.61
CA PRO A 91 -3.82 -7.86 9.82
C PRO A 91 -3.82 -6.95 11.06
N GLU A 92 -3.04 -7.30 12.08
CA GLU A 92 -2.93 -6.52 13.32
C GLU A 92 -2.06 -5.28 13.11
N THR A 93 -0.85 -5.43 12.57
CA THR A 93 0.05 -4.29 12.35
C THR A 93 -0.50 -3.29 11.33
N LEU A 94 -1.25 -3.78 10.33
CA LEU A 94 -1.97 -2.93 9.39
C LEU A 94 -3.11 -2.15 10.06
N ARG A 95 -3.81 -2.73 11.04
CA ARG A 95 -4.85 -2.00 11.79
C ARG A 95 -4.23 -0.94 12.67
N GLU A 96 -3.18 -1.29 13.40
CA GLU A 96 -2.44 -0.33 14.24
C GLU A 96 -1.92 0.86 13.42
N LEU A 97 -1.39 0.59 12.21
CA LEU A 97 -0.94 1.63 11.28
C LEU A 97 -2.06 2.61 10.92
N LEU A 98 -3.30 2.13 10.78
CA LEU A 98 -4.45 2.93 10.35
C LEU A 98 -5.14 3.64 11.51
N GLU A 99 -5.24 3.02 12.69
CA GLU A 99 -5.82 3.65 13.89
C GLU A 99 -5.02 4.87 14.34
N ASP A 100 -3.70 4.85 14.16
CA ASP A 100 -2.85 5.99 14.48
C ASP A 100 -3.08 7.15 13.48
N SER A 101 -3.49 6.85 12.24
CA SER A 101 -3.68 7.83 11.15
C SER A 101 -4.88 8.76 11.34
N THR A 102 -5.76 8.45 12.29
CA THR A 102 -7.07 9.09 12.48
C THR A 102 -7.15 9.89 13.78
N SER A 103 -6.04 10.00 14.52
CA SER A 103 -5.95 10.72 15.81
C SER A 103 -5.63 12.21 15.67
#